data_AF-A0AAP5BPB6-F1
#
_entry.id   AF-A0AAP5BPB6-F1
#
_cell.length_a   1.000
_cell.length_b   1.000
_cell.length_c   1.000
_cell.angle_alpha   90.00
_cell.angle_beta   90.00
_cell.angle_gamma   90.00
#
_symmetry.space_group_name_H-M   'P 1'
#
loop_
_entity.id
_entity.type
_entity.pdbx_description
1 polymer ?
#
loop_
_entity_poly.entity_id
_entity_poly.type
_entity_poly.pdbx_seq_one_letter_code
_entity_poly.pdbx_strand_id
1 'polypeptide(L)'
;MRRRSRLRVCDHSQSAGLYPGDIDLATWPGIDRAALSPERETLYARRERAIRLYLDGATDAQLKTACGMGRVQTYRLLTERCLASHPDGDVHGWRGLLPYVRVKSYDRKAPIKPDAWGGGAAGALQWVFESPAGRGFESQLREHILRKRSVLESPHRPRMAVFRWFLA
;
A
#
# COMPACT_ATOMS: atom_id res chain seq x y z
N MET A 1 -24.71 -1.79 47.71
CA MET A 1 -23.86 -3.00 47.84
C MET A 1 -22.74 -2.96 46.81
N ARG A 2 -21.49 -3.11 47.24
CA ARG A 2 -20.27 -3.25 46.43
C ARG A 2 -20.05 -4.71 46.00
N ARG A 3 -19.39 -4.88 44.84
CA ARG A 3 -18.24 -5.79 44.53
C ARG A 3 -18.10 -5.79 42.98
N ARG A 4 -17.21 -5.01 42.34
CA ARG A 4 -15.76 -5.20 42.14
C ARG A 4 -15.32 -6.65 41.98
N SER A 5 -14.94 -7.03 40.76
CA SER A 5 -13.68 -7.71 40.36
C SER A 5 -13.88 -8.48 39.04
N ARG A 6 -12.97 -8.61 38.07
CA ARG A 6 -11.65 -8.06 37.74
C ARG A 6 -11.31 -8.70 36.37
N LEU A 7 -10.73 -7.90 35.48
CA LEU A 7 -9.63 -8.26 34.56
C LEU A 7 -9.83 -9.40 33.55
N ARG A 8 -9.89 -8.99 32.27
CA ARG A 8 -8.86 -9.42 31.31
C ARG A 8 -8.48 -8.20 30.48
N VAL A 9 -7.50 -7.46 30.98
CA VAL A 9 -6.72 -6.52 30.18
C VAL A 9 -5.93 -7.39 29.22
N CYS A 10 -6.34 -7.40 27.95
CA CYS A 10 -5.47 -7.88 26.89
C CYS A 10 -4.36 -6.84 26.79
N ASP A 11 -3.23 -7.18 27.39
CA ASP A 11 -1.97 -6.47 27.28
C ASP A 11 -1.55 -6.55 25.81
N HIS A 12 -1.86 -5.51 25.03
CA HIS A 12 -1.14 -5.20 23.80
C HIS A 12 -0.05 -4.23 24.18
N SER A 13 1.00 -4.82 24.73
CA SER A 13 2.29 -4.20 24.84
C SER A 13 2.78 -3.77 23.44
N GLN A 14 3.33 -2.56 23.41
CA GLN A 14 4.09 -1.92 22.33
C GLN A 14 3.28 -1.17 21.25
N SER A 15 2.76 0.00 21.64
CA SER A 15 2.86 1.15 20.74
C SER A 15 4.35 1.52 20.63
N ALA A 16 5.07 0.93 19.68
CA ALA A 16 6.40 1.37 19.30
C ALA A 16 6.29 2.78 18.70
N GLY A 17 6.37 3.79 19.57
CA GLY A 17 6.60 5.15 19.13
C GLY A 17 7.97 5.18 18.47
N LEU A 18 8.00 5.18 17.14
CA LEU A 18 9.22 5.37 16.37
C LEU A 18 9.78 6.74 16.73
N TYR A 19 10.80 6.77 17.58
CA TYR A 19 11.58 7.98 17.80
C TYR A 19 12.33 8.29 16.49
N PRO A 20 12.41 9.56 16.06
CA PRO A 20 13.11 9.95 14.82
C PRO A 20 14.55 9.44 14.70
N GLY A 21 15.18 9.05 15.81
CA GLY A 21 16.55 8.51 15.86
C GLY A 21 16.70 7.04 15.44
N ASP A 22 15.62 6.27 15.28
CA ASP A 22 15.67 4.85 14.88
C ASP A 22 15.55 4.63 13.37
N ILE A 23 15.42 5.70 12.57
CA ILE A 23 15.23 5.59 11.13
C ILE A 23 16.57 5.70 10.42
N ASP A 24 17.16 4.54 10.10
CA ASP A 24 18.36 4.49 9.27
C ASP A 24 18.02 4.65 7.78
N LEU A 25 18.15 5.88 7.28
CA LEU A 25 17.92 6.21 5.87
C LEU A 25 18.88 5.49 4.90
N ALA A 26 20.04 5.01 5.38
CA ALA A 26 21.01 4.31 4.54
C ALA A 26 20.50 2.94 4.07
N THR A 27 19.57 2.35 4.82
CA THR A 27 18.93 1.08 4.46
C THR A 27 17.90 1.21 3.34
N TRP A 28 17.44 2.44 3.05
CA TRP A 28 16.36 2.63 2.09
C TRP A 28 16.86 2.51 0.64
N PRO A 29 16.17 1.71 -0.19
CA PRO A 29 16.58 1.51 -1.57
C PRO A 29 16.52 2.82 -2.35
N GLY A 30 17.60 3.11 -3.09
CA GLY A 30 17.67 4.25 -3.99
C GLY A 30 16.66 4.17 -5.14
N ILE A 31 16.37 5.31 -5.74
CA ILE A 31 15.50 5.43 -6.91
C ILE A 31 16.29 6.07 -8.05
N ASP A 32 16.07 5.58 -9.27
CA ASP A 32 16.52 6.25 -10.47
C ASP A 32 15.68 7.50 -10.75
N ARG A 33 16.27 8.67 -10.50
CA ARG A 33 15.63 9.97 -10.74
C ARG A 33 15.57 10.33 -12.21
N ALA A 34 16.48 9.81 -13.03
CA ALA A 34 16.55 10.14 -14.46
C ALA A 34 15.34 9.57 -15.23
N ALA A 35 14.70 8.53 -14.68
CA ALA A 35 13.47 7.95 -15.22
C ALA A 35 12.20 8.79 -14.93
N LEU A 36 12.29 9.85 -14.11
CA LEU A 36 11.15 10.70 -13.77
C LEU A 36 11.01 11.87 -14.74
N SER A 37 9.76 12.28 -15.00
CA SER A 37 9.54 13.57 -15.67
C SER A 37 10.03 14.72 -14.78
N PRO A 38 10.41 15.89 -15.36
CA PRO A 38 10.93 17.02 -14.58
C PRO A 38 10.02 17.47 -13.44
N GLU A 39 8.70 17.47 -13.67
CA GLU A 39 7.70 17.80 -12.65
C GLU A 39 7.66 16.79 -11.50
N ARG A 40 7.86 15.51 -11.80
CA ARG A 40 7.86 14.44 -10.78
C ARG A 40 9.17 14.44 -10.00
N GLU A 41 10.29 14.70 -10.66
CA GLU A 41 11.61 14.82 -10.06
C GLU A 41 11.65 15.98 -9.07
N THR A 42 11.21 17.17 -9.49
CA THR A 42 11.19 18.36 -8.62
C THR A 42 10.32 18.16 -7.37
N LEU A 43 9.14 17.55 -7.52
CA LEU A 43 8.28 17.22 -6.38
C LEU A 43 8.90 16.15 -5.47
N TYR A 44 9.54 15.13 -6.05
CA TYR A 44 10.26 14.11 -5.29
C TYR A 44 11.42 14.71 -4.49
N ALA A 45 12.27 15.53 -5.12
CA ALA A 45 13.42 16.16 -4.50
C ALA A 45 13.01 17.08 -3.32
N ARG A 46 11.92 17.84 -3.48
CA ARG A 46 11.35 18.65 -2.39
C ARG A 46 10.92 17.80 -1.20
N ARG A 47 10.26 16.67 -1.45
CA ARG A 47 9.82 15.74 -0.39
C ARG A 47 10.98 15.07 0.31
N GLU A 48 11.98 14.62 -0.46
CA GLU A 48 13.19 14.01 0.08
C GLU A 48 13.94 14.99 0.99
N ARG A 49 14.15 16.23 0.53
CA ARG A 49 14.78 17.29 1.33
C ARG A 49 14.01 17.56 2.61
N ALA A 50 12.67 17.60 2.54
CA ALA A 50 11.83 17.82 3.72
C ALA A 50 12.01 16.70 4.76
N ILE A 51 12.08 15.43 4.34
CA ILE A 51 12.27 14.29 5.25
C ILE A 51 13.63 14.37 5.95
N ARG A 52 14.72 14.67 5.21
CA ARG A 52 16.05 14.82 5.81
C ARG A 52 16.05 15.94 6.86
N LEU A 53 15.59 17.13 6.49
CA LEU A 53 15.50 18.27 7.42
C LEU A 53 14.62 17.99 8.64
N TYR A 54 13.52 17.24 8.46
CA TYR A 54 12.64 16.86 9.57
C TYR A 54 13.34 15.97 10.59
N LEU A 55 14.13 15.00 10.11
CA LEU A 55 14.92 14.09 10.95
C LEU A 55 16.09 14.82 11.62
N ASP A 56 16.67 15.81 10.95
CA ASP A 56 17.68 16.74 11.52
C ASP A 56 17.09 17.72 12.56
N GLY A 57 15.78 17.64 12.85
CA GLY A 57 15.13 18.45 13.87
C GLY A 57 14.63 19.82 13.42
N ALA A 58 14.48 20.06 12.11
CA ALA A 58 14.00 21.35 11.59
C ALA A 58 12.60 21.72 12.10
N THR A 59 12.43 23.00 12.37
CA THR A 59 11.16 23.62 12.77
C THR A 59 10.19 23.73 11.58
N ASP A 60 8.89 23.93 11.86
CA ASP A 60 7.87 24.09 10.82
C ASP A 60 8.17 25.28 9.88
N ALA A 61 8.68 26.39 10.42
CA ALA A 61 9.06 27.57 9.65
C ALA A 61 10.21 27.25 8.67
N GLN A 62 11.26 26.54 9.14
CA GLN A 62 12.38 26.15 8.30
C GLN A 62 11.94 25.20 7.17
N LEU A 63 11.07 24.23 7.47
CA LEU A 63 10.53 23.32 6.45
C LEU A 63 9.68 24.05 5.41
N LYS A 64 8.81 24.99 5.84
CA LYS A 64 8.01 25.80 4.92
C LYS A 64 8.88 26.64 4.00
N THR A 65 9.89 27.32 4.54
CA THR A 65 10.80 28.14 3.74
C THR A 65 11.63 27.30 2.78
N ALA A 66 12.19 26.18 3.23
CA ALA A 66 13.11 25.38 2.42
C ALA A 66 12.42 24.46 1.40
N CYS A 67 11.25 23.93 1.73
CA CYS A 67 10.58 22.87 0.96
C CYS A 67 9.16 23.24 0.52
N GLY A 68 8.60 24.34 1.01
CA GLY A 68 7.21 24.75 0.74
C GLY A 68 6.18 23.81 1.37
N MET A 69 6.52 23.09 2.43
CA MET A 69 5.63 22.17 3.14
C MET A 69 5.87 22.19 4.64
N GLY A 70 4.80 21.97 5.42
CA GLY A 70 4.85 22.00 6.88
C GLY A 70 5.27 20.67 7.51
N ARG A 71 5.65 20.75 8.78
CA ARG A 71 6.10 19.62 9.61
C ARG A 71 5.07 18.48 9.68
N VAL A 72 3.78 18.81 9.77
CA VAL A 72 2.68 17.82 9.79
C VAL A 72 2.63 17.05 8.47
N GLN A 73 2.76 17.74 7.33
CA GLN A 73 2.74 17.09 6.02
C GLN A 73 3.95 16.17 5.85
N THR A 74 5.13 16.62 6.29
CA THR A 74 6.36 15.81 6.26
C THR A 74 6.25 14.58 7.16
N TYR A 75 5.72 14.73 8.37
CA TYR A 75 5.47 13.62 9.28
C TYR A 75 4.52 12.57 8.67
N ARG A 76 3.45 13.01 8.00
CA ARG A 76 2.53 12.10 7.30
C ARG A 76 3.19 11.38 6.13
N LEU A 77 4.05 12.05 5.35
CA LEU A 77 4.82 11.38 4.31
C LEU A 77 5.74 10.31 4.88
N LEU A 78 6.43 10.62 5.98
CA LEU A 78 7.32 9.68 6.64
C LEU A 78 6.56 8.45 7.15
N THR A 79 5.53 8.67 7.96
CA THR A 79 4.82 7.60 8.68
C THR A 79 3.83 6.83 7.82
N GLU A 80 3.03 7.52 7.00
CA GLU A 80 1.98 6.86 6.20
C GLU A 80 2.52 6.29 4.89
N ARG A 81 3.70 6.74 4.42
CA ARG A 81 4.22 6.35 3.10
C ARG A 81 5.60 5.73 3.15
N CYS A 82 6.61 6.38 3.70
CA CYS A 82 7.98 5.83 3.68
C CYS A 82 8.10 4.59 4.58
N LEU A 83 7.51 4.63 5.76
CA LEU A 83 7.56 3.55 6.74
C LEU A 83 6.48 2.47 6.52
N ALA A 84 5.65 2.61 5.49
CA ALA A 84 4.71 1.58 5.13
C ALA A 84 5.44 0.33 4.64
N SER A 85 4.92 -0.85 4.98
CA SER A 85 5.45 -2.13 4.51
C SER A 85 5.26 -2.26 3.00
N HIS A 86 6.33 -2.64 2.31
CA HIS A 86 6.32 -2.98 0.89
C HIS A 86 6.05 -4.49 0.73
N PRO A 87 5.37 -4.92 -0.35
CA PRO A 87 5.20 -6.34 -0.66
C PRO A 87 6.49 -7.15 -0.80
N ASP A 88 7.63 -6.48 -1.00
CA ASP A 88 8.95 -7.10 -1.16
C ASP A 88 9.54 -7.54 0.20
N GLY A 89 8.93 -7.15 1.32
CA GLY A 89 9.40 -7.45 2.69
C GLY A 89 10.05 -6.26 3.39
N ASP A 90 10.57 -5.29 2.64
CA ASP A 90 11.17 -4.05 3.17
C ASP A 90 10.15 -2.93 3.38
N VAL A 91 10.56 -1.81 3.94
CA VAL A 91 9.75 -0.57 3.93
C VAL A 91 9.77 0.07 2.54
N HIS A 92 8.74 0.86 2.21
CA HIS A 92 8.73 1.64 0.99
C HIS A 92 9.92 2.61 0.88
N GLY A 93 10.38 3.16 2.01
CA GLY A 93 11.50 4.09 2.09
C GLY A 93 11.34 5.26 1.13
N TRP A 94 12.36 5.52 0.32
CA TRP A 94 12.33 6.58 -0.69
C TRP A 94 11.20 6.40 -1.72
N ARG A 95 10.83 5.16 -2.06
CA ARG A 95 9.78 4.87 -3.05
C ARG A 95 8.42 5.40 -2.60
N GLY A 96 8.20 5.51 -1.30
CA GLY A 96 7.01 6.13 -0.71
C GLY A 96 6.84 7.61 -1.11
N LEU A 97 7.93 8.33 -1.41
CA LEU A 97 7.89 9.74 -1.79
C LEU A 97 7.51 9.98 -3.25
N LEU A 98 7.56 8.95 -4.09
CA LEU A 98 7.23 9.07 -5.51
C LEU A 98 5.81 9.60 -5.71
N PRO A 99 5.63 10.65 -6.55
CA PRO A 99 4.31 11.15 -6.89
C PRO A 99 3.46 10.08 -7.58
N TYR A 100 2.17 10.06 -7.23
CA TYR A 100 1.14 9.19 -7.80
C TYR A 100 1.32 7.68 -7.58
N VAL A 101 2.29 7.29 -6.74
CA VAL A 101 2.46 5.89 -6.34
C VAL A 101 1.44 5.54 -5.26
N ARG A 102 0.74 4.42 -5.50
CA ARG A 102 -0.12 3.79 -4.49
C ARG A 102 0.76 3.02 -3.52
N VAL A 103 0.74 3.44 -2.26
CA VAL A 103 1.44 2.75 -1.16
C VAL A 103 0.53 1.71 -0.53
N LYS A 104 -0.72 2.10 -0.22
CA LYS A 104 -1.73 1.16 0.26
C LYS A 104 -2.42 0.49 -0.92
N SER A 105 -2.51 -0.85 -0.88
CA SER A 105 -3.36 -1.64 -1.77
C SER A 105 -4.83 -1.24 -1.62
N TYR A 106 -5.61 -1.49 -2.67
CA TYR A 106 -7.05 -1.26 -2.64
C TYR A 106 -7.69 -2.14 -1.58
N ASP A 107 -8.44 -1.51 -0.67
CA ASP A 107 -9.12 -2.14 0.45
C ASP A 107 -10.56 -1.62 0.48
N ARG A 108 -11.52 -2.50 0.21
CA ARG A 108 -12.91 -2.14 0.03
C ARG A 108 -13.66 -2.22 1.35
N LYS A 109 -14.11 -1.07 1.86
CA LYS A 109 -14.90 -0.99 3.09
C LYS A 109 -16.42 -1.14 2.89
N ALA A 110 -16.91 -0.82 1.69
CA ALA A 110 -18.33 -0.88 1.38
C ALA A 110 -18.73 -2.25 0.83
N PRO A 111 -19.94 -2.76 1.14
CA PRO A 111 -20.42 -4.01 0.56
C PRO A 111 -20.48 -3.93 -0.97
N ILE A 112 -20.40 -5.09 -1.62
CA ILE A 112 -20.59 -5.20 -3.06
C ILE A 112 -22.08 -5.13 -3.36
N LYS A 113 -22.46 -4.17 -4.19
CA LYS A 113 -23.81 -3.99 -4.69
C LYS A 113 -23.70 -3.74 -6.19
N PRO A 114 -23.66 -4.81 -7.01
CA PRO A 114 -23.63 -4.66 -8.45
C PRO A 114 -24.99 -4.16 -8.92
N ASP A 115 -25.00 -3.18 -9.82
CA ASP A 115 -26.22 -2.75 -10.52
C ASP A 115 -26.52 -3.65 -11.74
N ALA A 116 -27.63 -3.38 -12.41
CA ALA A 116 -28.06 -4.15 -13.59
C ALA A 116 -27.07 -4.08 -14.77
N TRP A 117 -26.18 -3.10 -14.80
CA TRP A 117 -25.16 -2.90 -15.83
C TRP A 117 -23.76 -3.34 -15.36
N GLY A 118 -23.63 -3.92 -14.17
CA GLY A 118 -22.37 -4.38 -13.58
C GLY A 118 -21.54 -3.30 -12.88
N GLY A 119 -22.07 -2.08 -12.76
CA GLY A 119 -21.48 -1.03 -11.93
C GLY A 119 -21.49 -1.44 -10.45
N GLY A 120 -20.49 -1.03 -9.68
CA GLY A 120 -20.38 -1.38 -8.25
C GLY A 120 -19.71 -2.73 -7.93
N ALA A 121 -19.33 -3.51 -8.96
CA ALA A 121 -18.63 -4.79 -8.80
C ALA A 121 -17.09 -4.68 -8.68
N ALA A 122 -16.52 -3.47 -8.72
CA ALA A 122 -15.08 -3.29 -8.61
C ALA A 122 -14.52 -3.85 -7.29
N GLY A 123 -13.53 -4.73 -7.39
CA GLY A 123 -12.95 -5.43 -6.24
C GLY A 123 -13.77 -6.65 -5.75
N ALA A 124 -14.80 -7.07 -6.48
CA ALA A 124 -15.63 -8.21 -6.07
C ALA A 124 -14.84 -9.51 -5.94
N LEU A 125 -13.88 -9.75 -6.84
CA LEU A 125 -13.04 -10.94 -6.77
C LEU A 125 -12.15 -10.93 -5.51
N GLN A 126 -11.53 -9.79 -5.20
CA GLN A 126 -10.71 -9.63 -3.99
C GLN A 126 -11.55 -9.89 -2.73
N TRP A 127 -12.76 -9.34 -2.69
CA TRP A 127 -13.68 -9.56 -1.57
C TRP A 127 -14.05 -11.04 -1.41
N VAL A 128 -14.23 -11.78 -2.51
CA VAL A 128 -14.46 -13.24 -2.44
C VAL A 128 -13.25 -13.92 -1.81
N PHE A 129 -12.02 -13.61 -2.25
CA PHE A 129 -10.79 -14.20 -1.69
C PHE A 129 -10.62 -13.93 -0.19
N GLU A 130 -10.95 -12.71 0.25
CA GLU A 130 -10.85 -12.30 1.66
C GLU A 130 -12.00 -12.82 2.53
N SER A 131 -13.11 -13.23 1.92
CA SER A 131 -14.28 -13.73 2.65
C SER A 131 -13.99 -15.08 3.32
N PRO A 132 -14.61 -15.37 4.49
CA PRO A 132 -14.48 -16.69 5.12
C PRO A 132 -14.88 -17.86 4.22
N ALA A 133 -15.82 -17.63 3.29
CA ALA A 133 -16.30 -18.63 2.33
C ALA A 133 -15.34 -18.85 1.16
N GLY A 134 -14.48 -17.89 0.83
CA GLY A 134 -13.50 -17.98 -0.25
C GLY A 134 -12.08 -18.34 0.20
N ARG A 135 -11.89 -18.77 1.45
CA ARG A 135 -10.57 -19.23 1.93
C ARG A 135 -10.04 -20.37 1.06
N GLY A 136 -8.82 -20.18 0.53
CA GLY A 136 -8.16 -21.14 -0.36
C GLY A 136 -8.58 -21.05 -1.83
N PHE A 137 -9.64 -20.29 -2.15
CA PHE A 137 -10.12 -20.14 -3.52
C PHE A 137 -9.10 -19.43 -4.41
N GLU A 138 -8.40 -18.42 -3.89
CA GLU A 138 -7.35 -17.73 -4.64
C GLU A 138 -6.23 -18.69 -5.07
N SER A 139 -5.77 -19.56 -4.16
CA SER A 139 -4.73 -20.54 -4.45
C SER A 139 -5.18 -21.55 -5.49
N GLN A 140 -6.42 -22.06 -5.38
CA GLN A 140 -7.00 -22.97 -6.35
C GLN A 140 -7.13 -22.33 -7.74
N LEU A 141 -7.56 -21.07 -7.80
CA LEU A 141 -7.67 -20.34 -9.06
C LEU A 141 -6.29 -20.15 -9.70
N ARG A 142 -5.28 -19.76 -8.90
CA ARG A 142 -3.89 -19.64 -9.38
C ARG A 142 -3.37 -20.97 -9.95
N GLU A 143 -3.59 -22.07 -9.23
CA GLU A 143 -3.20 -23.40 -9.69
C GLU A 143 -3.90 -23.78 -11.01
N HIS A 144 -5.21 -23.52 -11.11
CA HIS A 144 -5.99 -23.80 -12.31
C HIS A 144 -5.49 -22.99 -13.53
N ILE A 145 -5.17 -21.70 -13.34
CA ILE A 145 -4.58 -20.83 -14.37
C ILE A 145 -3.24 -21.39 -14.83
N LEU A 146 -2.35 -21.72 -13.89
CA LEU A 146 -1.00 -22.21 -14.20
C LEU A 146 -1.04 -23.57 -14.92
N ARG A 147 -1.91 -24.48 -14.49
CA ARG A 147 -2.06 -25.81 -15.08
C ARG A 147 -2.56 -25.77 -16.53
N LYS A 148 -3.45 -24.83 -16.85
CA LYS A 148 -4.03 -24.68 -18.19
C LYS A 148 -3.40 -23.52 -18.99
N ARG A 149 -2.19 -23.10 -18.62
CA ARG A 149 -1.48 -21.95 -19.20
C ARG A 149 -1.32 -22.03 -20.72
N SER A 150 -1.04 -23.20 -21.28
CA SER A 150 -0.90 -23.40 -22.73
C SER A 150 -2.17 -23.05 -23.52
N VAL A 151 -3.36 -23.32 -22.96
CA VAL A 151 -4.66 -22.94 -23.53
C VAL A 151 -4.87 -21.42 -23.45
N LEU A 152 -4.26 -20.78 -22.45
CA LEU A 152 -4.29 -19.35 -22.16
C LEU A 152 -3.08 -18.58 -22.72
N GLU A 153 -2.27 -19.12 -23.61
CA GLU A 153 -1.14 -18.39 -24.22
C GLU A 153 -1.37 -18.06 -25.71
N SER A 154 -2.46 -18.56 -26.33
CA SER A 154 -2.74 -18.29 -27.74
C SER A 154 -2.92 -16.79 -28.07
N PRO A 155 -2.32 -16.29 -29.18
CA PRO A 155 -2.37 -14.88 -29.56
C PRO A 155 -3.74 -14.39 -30.03
N HIS A 156 -4.61 -15.28 -30.53
CA HIS A 156 -6.00 -14.95 -30.87
C HIS A 156 -6.96 -15.80 -30.04
N ARG A 157 -7.82 -15.15 -29.24
CA ARG A 157 -8.78 -15.86 -28.37
C ARG A 157 -10.20 -15.30 -28.49
N PRO A 158 -11.18 -16.10 -28.95
CA PRO A 158 -12.58 -15.71 -28.88
C PRO A 158 -13.04 -15.70 -27.41
N ARG A 159 -13.79 -14.67 -26.99
CA ARG A 159 -14.25 -14.49 -25.59
C ARG A 159 -14.93 -15.74 -25.01
N MET A 160 -15.68 -16.47 -25.83
CA MET A 160 -16.36 -17.70 -25.43
C MET A 160 -15.42 -18.87 -25.09
N ALA A 161 -14.24 -18.93 -25.69
CA ALA A 161 -13.25 -19.95 -25.33
C ALA A 161 -12.69 -19.73 -23.92
N VAL A 162 -12.44 -18.47 -23.55
CA VAL A 162 -12.00 -18.12 -22.18
C VAL A 162 -13.10 -18.40 -21.16
N PHE A 163 -14.36 -18.09 -21.51
CA PHE A 163 -15.48 -18.37 -20.62
C PHE A 163 -15.70 -19.86 -20.39
N ARG A 164 -15.65 -20.67 -21.46
CA ARG A 164 -15.72 -22.14 -21.36
C ARG A 164 -14.56 -22.72 -20.58
N TRP A 165 -13.34 -22.20 -20.79
CA TRP A 165 -12.15 -22.61 -20.04
C TRP A 165 -12.33 -22.39 -18.53
N PHE A 166 -12.92 -21.26 -18.11
CA PHE A 166 -13.11 -20.91 -16.71
C PHE A 166 -14.17 -21.78 -16.01
N LEU A 167 -15.18 -22.23 -16.74
CA LEU A 167 -16.27 -23.06 -16.21
C LEU A 167 -15.99 -24.57 -16.21
N ALA A 168 -14.96 -25.02 -16.92
CA ALA A 168 -14.59 -26.43 -17.09
C ALA A 168 -13.54 -26.89 -16.08
#